data_AF-A0A4S4EN64-F1
#
_entry.id   AF-A0A4S4EN64-F1
#
_cell.length_a   1.000
_cell.length_b   1.000
_cell.length_c   1.000
_cell.angle_alpha   90.00
_cell.angle_beta   90.00
_cell.angle_gamma   90.00
#
_symmetry.space_group_name_H-M   'P 1'
#
loop_
_entity.id
_entity.type
_entity.pdbx_description
1 polymer ?
#
loop_
_entity_poly.entity_id
_entity_poly.type
_entity_poly.pdbx_seq_one_letter_code
_entity_poly.pdbx_strand_id
1 'polypeptide(L)'
;MAQDQGITGVVKQLDQACREAGFFYVKGHGIPNSIIKEVGNVAHKFFSLLYEEKLKIKISPTTGYRGYQRIGENITKGIPDMHEAIDVRNQSGEWISAPPVPGTFVCNIGDMLKILTNGLYESTFHRVINKSPTYRVCVAYFYETNFDPAIEPLDICIKRTGGTKKFERAVYGEHLVSKETTNFVKEDKLDS
;
A
#
# COMPACT_ATOMS: atom_id res chain seq x y z
N MET A 1 6.02 14.95 -25.44
CA MET A 1 5.75 14.78 -23.98
C MET A 1 6.79 15.49 -23.11
N ALA A 2 8.10 15.35 -23.33
CA ALA A 2 9.14 15.96 -22.50
C ALA A 2 9.27 17.51 -22.54
N GLN A 3 8.42 18.21 -23.29
CA GLN A 3 8.44 19.68 -23.44
C GLN A 3 7.18 20.36 -22.88
N ASP A 4 6.23 19.59 -22.36
CA ASP A 4 5.05 20.16 -21.70
C ASP A 4 5.44 20.64 -20.29
N GLN A 5 5.31 21.94 -20.03
CA GLN A 5 5.67 22.54 -18.75
C GLN A 5 4.80 22.03 -17.60
N GLY A 6 3.52 21.74 -17.86
CA GLY A 6 2.60 21.17 -16.89
C GLY A 6 3.00 19.74 -16.49
N ILE A 7 3.29 18.89 -17.47
CA ILE A 7 3.78 17.52 -17.22
C ILE A 7 5.10 17.56 -16.45
N THR A 8 6.02 18.42 -16.87
CA THR A 8 7.33 18.56 -16.20
C THR A 8 7.17 19.01 -14.75
N GLY A 9 6.25 19.93 -14.47
CA GLY A 9 5.95 20.40 -13.12
C GLY A 9 5.40 19.30 -12.21
N VAL A 10 4.50 18.46 -12.72
CA VAL A 10 3.95 17.32 -11.97
C VAL A 10 5.02 16.26 -11.71
N VAL A 11 5.84 15.92 -12.72
CA VAL A 11 6.92 14.93 -12.56
C VAL A 11 7.92 15.37 -11.49
N LYS A 12 8.27 16.66 -11.42
CA LYS A 12 9.15 17.19 -10.37
C LYS A 12 8.55 17.07 -8.97
N GLN A 13 7.26 17.37 -8.82
CA GLN A 13 6.57 17.23 -7.53
C GLN A 13 6.50 15.76 -7.08
N LEU A 14 6.22 14.84 -8.01
CA LEU A 14 6.23 13.40 -7.72
C LEU A 14 7.62 12.92 -7.33
N ASP A 15 8.66 13.27 -8.10
CA ASP A 15 10.05 12.91 -7.78
C ASP A 15 10.46 13.42 -6.39
N GLN A 16 10.10 14.65 -6.04
CA GLN A 16 10.37 15.22 -4.73
C GLN A 16 9.62 14.46 -3.61
N ALA A 17 8.31 14.26 -3.76
CA ALA A 17 7.51 13.59 -2.75
C ALA A 17 7.96 12.15 -2.49
N CYS A 18 8.33 11.41 -3.55
CA CYS A 18 8.85 10.06 -3.44
C CYS A 18 10.21 9.98 -2.72
N ARG A 19 11.06 11.01 -2.86
CA ARG A 19 12.37 11.08 -2.18
C ARG A 19 12.26 11.47 -0.72
N GLU A 20 11.38 12.43 -0.42
CA GLU A 20 11.33 13.06 0.91
C GLU A 20 10.38 12.30 1.85
N ALA A 21 9.22 11.91 1.34
CA ALA A 21 8.14 11.36 2.16
C ALA A 21 7.75 9.93 1.78
N GLY A 22 7.89 9.54 0.50
CA GLY A 22 7.36 8.27 -0.01
C GLY A 22 5.82 8.17 0.02
N PHE A 23 5.14 9.27 0.32
CA PHE A 23 3.69 9.43 0.43
C PHE A 23 3.28 10.79 -0.14
N PHE A 24 2.12 10.83 -0.80
CA PHE A 24 1.57 12.08 -1.35
C PHE A 24 0.08 11.95 -1.65
N TYR A 25 -0.60 13.09 -1.78
CA TYR A 25 -1.97 13.15 -2.27
C TYR A 25 -1.98 13.39 -3.78
N VAL A 26 -2.82 12.64 -4.49
CA VAL A 26 -3.08 12.84 -5.92
C VAL A 26 -4.48 13.41 -6.09
N LYS A 27 -4.58 14.58 -6.74
CA LYS A 27 -5.85 15.19 -7.16
C LYS A 27 -5.88 15.30 -8.69
N GLY A 28 -7.07 15.45 -9.27
CA GLY A 28 -7.20 15.54 -10.73
C GLY A 28 -6.88 14.23 -11.44
N HIS A 29 -7.05 13.10 -10.75
CA HIS A 29 -6.78 11.73 -11.22
C HIS A 29 -7.72 11.26 -12.34
N GLY A 30 -8.73 12.04 -12.73
CA GLY A 30 -9.65 11.72 -13.82
C GLY A 30 -10.71 10.65 -13.50
N ILE A 31 -10.53 9.85 -12.45
CA ILE A 31 -11.55 8.89 -11.98
C ILE A 31 -12.85 9.63 -11.61
N PRO A 32 -14.00 9.29 -12.23
CA PRO A 32 -15.28 9.91 -11.91
C PRO A 32 -15.70 9.69 -10.46
N ASN A 33 -16.25 10.73 -9.83
CA ASN A 33 -16.80 10.65 -8.48
C ASN A 33 -17.92 9.60 -8.35
N SER A 34 -18.64 9.30 -9.43
CA SER A 34 -19.66 8.24 -9.46
C SER A 34 -19.07 6.87 -9.15
N ILE A 35 -17.91 6.54 -9.74
CA ILE A 35 -17.20 5.28 -9.51
C ILE A 35 -16.71 5.21 -8.06
N ILE A 36 -16.10 6.30 -7.56
CA ILE A 36 -15.61 6.37 -6.17
C ILE A 36 -16.77 6.14 -5.19
N LYS A 37 -17.93 6.78 -5.44
CA LYS A 37 -19.13 6.62 -4.63
C LYS A 37 -19.69 5.20 -4.72
N GLU A 38 -19.70 4.60 -5.90
CA GLU A 38 -20.18 3.23 -6.11
C GLU A 38 -19.33 2.21 -5.35
N VAL A 39 -18.00 2.30 -5.47
CA VAL A 39 -17.06 1.45 -4.71
C VAL A 39 -17.31 1.57 -3.21
N GLY A 40 -17.46 2.80 -2.70
CA GLY A 40 -17.80 3.03 -1.30
C GLY A 40 -19.14 2.39 -0.91
N ASN A 41 -20.18 2.56 -1.72
CA ASN A 41 -21.50 1.99 -1.48
C ASN A 41 -21.48 0.46 -1.47
N VAL A 42 -20.76 -0.17 -2.39
CA VAL A 42 -20.63 -1.64 -2.46
C VAL A 42 -19.90 -2.16 -1.24
N ALA A 43 -18.80 -1.51 -0.83
CA ALA A 43 -18.08 -1.86 0.39
C ALA A 43 -19.00 -1.75 1.63
N HIS A 44 -19.71 -0.64 1.79
CA HIS A 44 -20.68 -0.48 2.89
C HIS A 44 -21.76 -1.57 2.88
N LYS A 45 -22.34 -1.90 1.73
CA LYS A 45 -23.33 -2.97 1.59
C LYS A 45 -22.77 -4.32 2.01
N PHE A 46 -21.58 -4.68 1.53
CA PHE A 46 -20.93 -5.94 1.88
C PHE A 46 -20.65 -6.04 3.38
N PHE A 47 -20.05 -5.00 3.99
CA PHE A 47 -19.72 -5.05 5.41
C PHE A 47 -20.94 -4.98 6.34
N SER A 48 -22.09 -4.50 5.84
CA SER A 48 -23.38 -4.53 6.53
C SER A 48 -24.06 -5.91 6.52
N LEU A 49 -23.57 -6.87 5.72
CA LEU A 49 -24.08 -8.24 5.74
C LEU A 49 -23.84 -8.90 7.11
N LEU A 50 -24.68 -9.90 7.41
CA LEU A 50 -24.49 -10.77 8.56
C LEU A 50 -23.10 -11.43 8.52
N TYR A 51 -22.56 -11.68 9.70
CA TYR A 51 -21.22 -12.25 9.85
C TYR A 51 -21.05 -13.56 9.08
N GLU A 52 -22.04 -14.46 9.15
CA GLU A 52 -22.03 -15.75 8.48
C GLU A 52 -21.95 -15.63 6.95
N GLU A 53 -22.59 -14.60 6.37
CA GLU A 53 -22.55 -14.35 4.93
C GLU A 53 -21.15 -13.90 4.49
N LYS A 54 -20.45 -13.10 5.31
CA LYS A 54 -19.08 -12.65 5.03
C LYS A 54 -18.08 -13.80 5.14
N LEU A 55 -18.30 -14.73 6.08
CA LEU A 55 -17.42 -15.89 6.28
C LEU A 55 -17.42 -16.89 5.12
N LYS A 56 -18.47 -16.91 4.28
CA LYS A 56 -18.53 -17.81 3.10
C LYS A 56 -17.38 -17.60 2.12
N ILE A 57 -16.74 -16.44 2.16
CA ILE A 57 -15.57 -16.10 1.34
C ILE A 57 -14.32 -15.89 2.20
N LYS A 58 -14.17 -16.58 3.34
CA LYS A 58 -12.99 -16.44 4.23
C LYS A 58 -11.70 -16.63 3.42
N ILE A 59 -10.74 -15.74 3.66
CA ILE A 59 -9.40 -15.81 3.07
C ILE A 59 -8.63 -17.06 3.56
N SER A 60 -7.89 -17.69 2.65
CA SER A 60 -7.01 -18.82 2.96
C SER A 60 -5.90 -18.97 1.91
N PRO A 61 -4.84 -19.77 2.18
CA PRO A 61 -3.87 -20.14 1.15
C PRO A 61 -4.52 -20.80 -0.07
N THR A 62 -5.58 -21.60 0.12
CA THR A 62 -6.28 -22.29 -0.97
C THR A 62 -7.12 -21.35 -1.86
N THR A 63 -7.51 -20.18 -1.35
CA THR A 63 -8.13 -19.10 -2.16
C THR A 63 -7.11 -18.24 -2.91
N GLY A 64 -5.81 -18.52 -2.76
CA GLY A 64 -4.74 -17.65 -3.23
C GLY A 64 -4.77 -16.30 -2.53
N TYR A 65 -5.06 -16.30 -1.22
CA TYR A 65 -5.15 -15.11 -0.37
C TYR A 65 -6.19 -14.08 -0.85
N ARG A 66 -7.34 -14.57 -1.34
CA ARG A 66 -8.49 -13.73 -1.73
C ARG A 66 -9.69 -14.06 -0.88
N GLY A 67 -10.21 -13.07 -0.16
CA GLY A 67 -11.40 -13.29 0.65
C GLY A 67 -11.64 -12.24 1.74
N TYR A 68 -12.64 -12.50 2.56
CA TYR A 68 -12.92 -11.77 3.79
C TYR A 68 -11.96 -12.19 4.88
N GLN A 69 -11.46 -11.20 5.61
CA GLN A 69 -10.67 -11.37 6.83
C GLN A 69 -11.34 -10.59 7.97
N ARG A 70 -11.31 -11.14 9.19
CA ARG A 70 -11.88 -10.45 10.35
C ARG A 70 -10.90 -9.40 10.89
N ILE A 71 -11.45 -8.38 11.56
CA ILE A 71 -10.67 -7.43 12.35
C ILE A 71 -9.83 -8.21 13.39
N GLY A 72 -8.55 -7.87 13.49
CA GLY A 72 -7.60 -8.49 14.42
C GLY A 72 -7.00 -9.83 13.97
N GLU A 73 -7.44 -10.42 12.85
CA GLU A 73 -6.82 -11.65 12.31
C GLU A 73 -5.53 -11.35 11.54
N ASN A 74 -5.41 -10.17 10.93
CA ASN A 74 -4.16 -9.78 10.26
C ASN A 74 -3.15 -9.31 11.30
N ILE A 75 -1.95 -9.90 11.30
CA ILE A 75 -0.87 -9.52 12.21
C ILE A 75 0.26 -8.91 11.40
N THR A 76 0.34 -7.58 11.38
CA THR A 76 1.47 -6.88 10.76
C THR A 76 2.60 -6.75 11.78
N LYS A 77 3.73 -7.42 11.53
CA LYS A 77 4.94 -7.39 12.38
C LYS A 77 4.68 -7.69 13.87
N GLY A 78 3.74 -8.60 14.15
CA GLY A 78 3.41 -9.05 15.50
C GLY A 78 2.33 -8.25 16.21
N ILE A 79 1.75 -7.22 15.56
CA ILE A 79 0.65 -6.42 16.10
C ILE A 79 -0.63 -6.75 15.32
N PRO A 80 -1.74 -7.11 16.00
CA PRO A 80 -3.04 -7.25 15.35
C PRO A 80 -3.49 -5.93 14.73
N ASP A 81 -3.87 -5.98 13.46
CA ASP A 81 -4.30 -4.82 12.72
C ASP A 81 -5.73 -4.42 13.08
N MET A 82 -5.89 -3.13 13.39
CA MET A 82 -7.15 -2.48 13.74
C MET A 82 -7.37 -1.29 12.77
N HIS A 83 -7.69 -1.60 11.50
CA HIS A 83 -7.56 -0.64 10.38
C HIS A 83 -8.65 0.44 10.28
N GLU A 84 -8.45 1.70 10.73
CA GLU A 84 -9.33 2.84 10.31
C GLU A 84 -8.73 4.29 10.13
N ALA A 85 -7.41 4.61 10.15
CA ALA A 85 -6.82 5.81 9.48
C ALA A 85 -5.28 5.81 9.26
N ILE A 86 -4.77 6.20 8.08
CA ILE A 86 -3.33 6.17 7.76
C ILE A 86 -2.53 7.29 8.48
N ASP A 87 -1.59 6.91 9.36
CA ASP A 87 -0.44 7.72 9.79
C ASP A 87 0.78 7.33 8.95
N VAL A 88 1.65 8.28 8.64
CA VAL A 88 2.88 8.10 7.86
C VAL A 88 4.07 8.45 8.73
N ARG A 89 5.15 7.67 8.69
CA ARG A 89 6.37 7.95 9.44
C ARG A 89 7.42 8.58 8.52
N ASN A 90 7.74 9.86 8.68
CA ASN A 90 8.73 10.53 7.83
C ASN A 90 10.18 10.02 8.06
N GLN A 91 11.13 10.56 7.29
CA GLN A 91 12.55 10.20 7.39
C GLN A 91 13.20 10.54 8.74
N SER A 92 12.69 11.53 9.48
CA SER A 92 13.17 11.83 10.84
C SER A 92 12.60 10.88 11.91
N GLY A 93 11.72 9.95 11.52
CA GLY A 93 11.11 8.97 12.41
C GLY A 93 9.84 9.46 13.10
N GLU A 94 9.36 10.65 12.76
CA GLU A 94 8.14 11.24 13.30
C GLU A 94 6.89 10.71 12.58
N TRP A 95 5.82 10.45 13.34
CA TRP A 95 4.52 10.08 12.80
C TRP A 95 3.71 11.32 12.44
N ILE A 96 3.42 11.48 11.16
CA ILE A 96 2.60 12.54 10.59
C ILE A 96 1.23 11.97 10.23
N SER A 97 0.18 12.66 10.65
CA SER A 97 -1.20 12.29 10.29
C SER A 97 -1.50 12.68 8.84
N ALA A 98 -2.10 11.77 8.08
CA ALA A 98 -2.58 12.02 6.72
C ALA A 98 -4.13 12.12 6.72
N PRO A 99 -4.72 13.30 7.00
CA PRO A 99 -6.17 13.46 7.07
C PRO A 99 -6.82 13.23 5.68
N PRO A 100 -8.07 12.73 5.62
CA PRO A 100 -8.79 12.63 4.35
C PRO A 100 -8.96 14.01 3.70
N VAL A 101 -8.55 14.14 2.43
CA VAL A 101 -8.78 15.35 1.64
C VAL A 101 -9.77 15.02 0.52
N PRO A 102 -10.94 15.68 0.45
CA PRO A 102 -11.94 15.40 -0.59
C PRO A 102 -11.38 15.50 -2.02
N GLY A 103 -11.74 14.54 -2.88
CA GLY A 103 -11.31 14.52 -4.28
C GLY A 103 -9.84 14.13 -4.48
N THR A 104 -9.24 13.44 -3.50
CA THR A 104 -7.85 12.98 -3.57
C THR A 104 -7.72 11.50 -3.24
N PHE A 105 -6.66 10.89 -3.76
CA PHE A 105 -6.14 9.62 -3.27
C PHE A 105 -4.88 9.87 -2.46
N VAL A 106 -4.69 9.10 -1.40
CA VAL A 106 -3.37 8.95 -0.76
C VAL A 106 -2.63 7.86 -1.52
N CYS A 107 -1.43 8.16 -1.98
CA CYS A 107 -0.54 7.23 -2.67
C CYS A 107 0.75 7.08 -1.88
N ASN A 108 1.32 5.88 -1.93
CA ASN A 108 2.62 5.59 -1.34
C ASN A 108 3.45 4.64 -2.18
N ILE A 109 4.75 4.68 -1.93
CA ILE A 109 5.73 3.85 -2.62
C ILE A 109 5.91 2.54 -1.85
N GLY A 110 5.94 1.43 -2.60
CA GLY A 110 6.21 0.09 -2.08
C GLY A 110 7.67 -0.32 -2.25
N ASP A 111 8.03 -1.45 -1.61
CA ASP A 111 9.41 -1.95 -1.55
C ASP A 111 10.01 -2.23 -2.93
N MET A 112 9.21 -2.73 -3.88
CA MET A 112 9.68 -3.02 -5.23
C MET A 112 10.19 -1.78 -5.94
N LEU A 113 9.48 -0.65 -5.81
CA LEU A 113 9.90 0.62 -6.42
C LEU A 113 11.09 1.24 -5.68
N LYS A 114 11.23 1.01 -4.37
CA LYS A 114 12.45 1.35 -3.63
C LYS A 114 13.67 0.59 -4.16
N ILE A 115 13.53 -0.71 -4.43
CA ILE A 115 14.60 -1.55 -5.02
C ILE A 115 14.95 -1.06 -6.42
N LEU A 116 13.97 -0.91 -7.31
CA LEU A 116 14.17 -0.41 -8.69
C LEU A 116 14.93 0.93 -8.71
N THR A 117 14.65 1.79 -7.74
CA THR A 117 15.25 3.12 -7.65
C THR A 117 16.53 3.17 -6.82
N ASN A 118 17.11 2.01 -6.46
CA ASN A 118 18.29 1.90 -5.61
C ASN A 118 18.18 2.69 -4.29
N GLY A 119 16.97 2.82 -3.72
CA GLY A 119 16.69 3.60 -2.53
C GLY A 119 16.64 5.11 -2.76
N LEU A 120 16.51 5.56 -4.00
CA LEU A 120 16.24 6.98 -4.30
C LEU A 120 14.82 7.37 -3.87
N TYR A 121 13.85 6.47 -4.04
CA TYR A 121 12.51 6.62 -3.51
C TYR A 121 12.31 5.73 -2.29
N GLU A 122 11.65 6.27 -1.27
CA GLU A 122 11.53 5.62 0.03
C GLU A 122 10.18 4.90 0.16
N SER A 123 10.23 3.66 0.64
CA SER A 123 9.06 2.86 1.02
C SER A 123 8.78 3.13 2.48
N THR A 124 7.90 4.10 2.71
CA THR A 124 7.73 4.70 4.04
C THR A 124 6.79 3.89 4.92
N PHE A 125 7.13 3.76 6.20
CA PHE A 125 6.24 3.12 7.15
C PHE A 125 4.95 3.91 7.30
N HIS A 126 3.85 3.17 7.34
CA HIS A 126 2.55 3.70 7.65
C HIS A 126 1.82 2.73 8.57
N ARG A 127 0.89 3.27 9.35
CA ARG A 127 0.02 2.48 10.22
C ARG A 127 -1.38 3.04 10.13
N VAL A 128 -2.34 2.25 10.58
CA VAL A 128 -3.74 2.64 10.50
C VAL A 128 -4.34 2.74 11.92
N ILE A 129 -4.85 3.92 12.34
CA ILE A 129 -5.46 4.17 13.66
C ILE A 129 -6.87 4.78 13.51
N ASN A 130 -7.93 4.11 13.98
CA ASN A 130 -9.22 4.81 14.08
C ASN A 130 -9.19 5.86 15.17
N LYS A 131 -9.63 7.08 14.84
CA LYS A 131 -9.98 8.11 15.83
C LYS A 131 -11.43 8.58 15.69
N SER A 132 -12.16 8.05 14.71
CA SER A 132 -13.55 8.37 14.45
C SER A 132 -14.46 7.62 15.42
N PRO A 133 -15.53 8.26 15.95
CA PRO A 133 -16.57 7.55 16.70
C PRO A 133 -17.48 6.71 15.78
N THR A 134 -17.35 6.86 14.46
CA THR A 134 -18.18 6.19 13.46
C THR A 134 -17.36 5.28 12.56
N TYR A 135 -18.02 4.24 12.06
CA TYR A 135 -17.52 3.33 11.04
C TYR A 135 -16.92 4.06 9.84
N ARG A 136 -15.73 3.63 9.39
CA ARG A 136 -15.05 4.17 8.21
C ARG A 136 -14.67 3.04 7.25
N VAL A 137 -14.90 3.28 5.97
CA VAL A 137 -14.39 2.42 4.89
C VAL A 137 -13.15 3.06 4.29
N CYS A 138 -12.10 2.26 4.11
CA CYS A 138 -10.95 2.60 3.30
C CYS A 138 -10.76 1.50 2.25
N VAL A 139 -10.54 1.89 1.00
CA VAL A 139 -10.27 0.95 -0.08
C VAL A 139 -8.85 1.19 -0.55
N ALA A 140 -7.99 0.20 -0.38
CA ALA A 140 -6.62 0.22 -0.88
C ALA A 140 -6.55 -0.53 -2.21
N TYR A 141 -5.74 0.01 -3.13
CA TYR A 141 -5.40 -0.63 -4.39
C TYR A 141 -3.89 -0.66 -4.53
N PHE A 142 -3.34 -1.84 -4.83
CA PHE A 142 -1.91 -2.05 -5.00
C PHE A 142 -1.61 -2.24 -6.49
N TYR A 143 -0.78 -1.36 -7.06
CA TYR A 143 -0.30 -1.46 -8.43
C TYR A 143 1.15 -1.98 -8.42
N GLU A 144 1.33 -3.19 -8.92
CA GLU A 144 2.51 -4.00 -8.61
C GLU A 144 3.20 -4.50 -9.89
N THR A 145 4.45 -4.93 -9.75
CA THR A 145 5.18 -5.57 -10.85
C THR A 145 4.65 -6.97 -11.14
N ASN A 146 4.99 -7.52 -12.30
CA ASN A 146 4.66 -8.91 -12.64
C ASN A 146 5.21 -9.88 -11.58
N PHE A 147 4.49 -10.99 -11.37
CA PHE A 147 4.75 -11.93 -10.27
C PHE A 147 6.12 -12.61 -10.35
N ASP A 148 6.46 -13.16 -11.52
CA ASP A 148 7.67 -13.98 -11.71
C ASP A 148 8.95 -13.22 -12.10
N PRO A 149 8.89 -12.16 -12.94
CA PRO A 149 10.10 -11.49 -13.38
C PRO A 149 10.84 -10.79 -12.24
N ALA A 150 12.15 -11.01 -12.15
CA ALA A 150 13.00 -10.30 -11.22
C ALA A 150 13.15 -8.82 -11.62
N ILE A 151 13.14 -7.94 -10.62
CA ILE A 151 13.53 -6.54 -10.73
C ILE A 151 14.89 -6.33 -10.08
N GLU A 152 15.64 -5.36 -10.59
CA GLU A 152 16.89 -4.93 -9.98
C GLU A 152 17.10 -3.42 -10.12
N PRO A 153 17.99 -2.80 -9.32
CA PRO A 153 18.21 -1.37 -9.37
C PRO A 153 18.61 -0.90 -10.77
N LEU A 154 17.92 0.13 -11.28
CA LEU A 154 18.22 0.72 -12.59
C LEU A 154 19.57 1.42 -12.55
N ASP A 155 20.38 1.26 -13.61
CA ASP A 155 21.72 1.87 -13.72
C ASP A 155 21.72 3.38 -13.47
N ILE A 156 20.70 4.09 -14.00
CA ILE A 156 20.56 5.53 -13.79
C ILE A 156 20.35 5.85 -12.30
N CYS A 157 19.62 5.02 -11.57
CA CYS A 157 19.38 5.20 -10.15
C CYS A 157 20.61 4.82 -9.32
N ILE A 158 21.35 3.78 -9.71
CA ILE A 158 22.66 3.45 -9.11
C ILE A 158 23.58 4.67 -9.18
N LYS A 159 23.74 5.27 -10.38
CA LYS A 159 24.55 6.48 -10.58
C LYS A 159 24.07 7.64 -9.70
N ARG A 160 22.75 7.88 -9.65
CA ARG A 160 22.16 8.99 -8.86
C ARG A 160 22.23 8.80 -7.34
N THR A 161 22.51 7.59 -6.88
CA THR A 161 22.56 7.24 -5.44
C THR A 161 23.99 6.93 -4.96
N GLY A 162 25.01 7.37 -5.71
CA GLY A 162 26.43 7.27 -5.33
C GLY A 162 27.24 6.23 -6.11
N GLY A 163 26.67 5.62 -7.15
CA GLY A 163 27.37 4.69 -8.03
C GLY A 163 27.51 3.26 -7.51
N THR A 164 27.03 2.97 -6.30
CA THR A 164 27.05 1.63 -5.70
C THR A 164 25.65 1.02 -5.68
N LYS A 165 25.53 -0.25 -6.10
CA LYS A 165 24.30 -1.04 -5.98
C LYS A 165 24.01 -1.30 -4.50
N LYS A 166 22.87 -0.83 -4.00
CA LYS A 166 22.48 -0.92 -2.57
C LYS A 166 21.51 -2.06 -2.29
N PHE A 167 20.82 -2.56 -3.32
CA PHE A 167 19.82 -3.61 -3.21
C PHE A 167 20.14 -4.73 -4.20
N GLU A 168 19.92 -5.96 -3.77
CA GLU A 168 19.95 -7.11 -4.66
C GLU A 168 18.71 -7.19 -5.55
N ARG A 169 18.75 -8.09 -6.53
CA ARG A 169 17.55 -8.40 -7.31
C ARG A 169 16.48 -9.02 -6.43
N ALA A 170 15.22 -8.75 -6.77
CA ALA A 170 14.06 -9.27 -6.06
C ALA A 170 13.01 -9.76 -7.05
N VAL A 171 12.29 -10.83 -6.69
CA VAL A 171 11.10 -11.31 -7.42
C VAL A 171 9.88 -10.91 -6.62
N TYR A 172 8.91 -10.24 -7.25
CA TYR A 172 7.72 -9.75 -6.55
C TYR A 172 6.91 -10.88 -5.93
N GLY A 173 6.72 -11.98 -6.64
CA GLY A 173 5.98 -13.14 -6.13
C GLY A 173 6.59 -13.73 -4.87
N GLU A 174 7.92 -13.88 -4.82
CA GLU A 174 8.63 -14.34 -3.62
C GLU A 174 8.49 -13.35 -2.46
N HIS A 175 8.61 -12.05 -2.74
CA HIS A 175 8.46 -11.00 -1.75
C HIS A 175 7.03 -10.95 -1.19
N LEU A 176 6.02 -11.08 -2.05
CA LEU A 176 4.62 -11.12 -1.66
C LEU A 176 4.34 -12.36 -0.82
N VAL A 177 4.70 -13.55 -1.29
CA VAL A 177 4.48 -14.80 -0.54
C VAL A 177 5.19 -14.76 0.82
N SER A 178 6.40 -14.21 0.90
CA SER A 178 7.11 -14.04 2.18
C SER A 178 6.35 -13.11 3.15
N LYS A 179 5.76 -12.02 2.64
CA LYS A 179 4.92 -11.12 3.45
C LYS A 179 3.62 -11.78 3.89
N GLU A 180 2.91 -12.42 2.96
CA GLU A 180 1.65 -13.10 3.25
C GLU A 180 1.88 -14.25 4.25
N THR A 181 2.88 -15.09 4.05
CA THR A 181 3.19 -16.17 5.02
C THR A 181 3.54 -15.63 6.41
N THR A 182 4.25 -14.51 6.50
CA THR A 182 4.55 -13.87 7.79
C THR A 182 3.28 -13.32 8.48
N ASN A 183 2.34 -12.77 7.70
CA ASN A 183 1.13 -12.14 8.23
C ASN A 183 -0.01 -13.13 8.50
N PHE A 184 -0.06 -14.27 7.79
CA PHE A 184 -1.20 -15.21 7.80
C PHE A 184 -0.92 -16.58 8.46
N VAL A 185 0.34 -17.00 8.71
CA VAL A 185 0.67 -18.37 9.18
C VAL A 185 0.70 -18.55 10.71
N LYS A 186 0.24 -17.56 11.50
CA LYS A 186 0.14 -17.77 12.97
C LYS A 186 -1.09 -18.58 13.42
N GLU A 187 -2.06 -18.88 12.55
CA GLU A 187 -3.28 -19.62 12.93
C GLU A 187 -3.08 -21.14 13.10
N ASP A 188 -2.10 -21.79 12.44
CA ASP A 188 -1.99 -23.26 12.42
C ASP A 188 -1.38 -23.89 13.70
N LYS A 189 -1.15 -23.13 14.77
CA LYS A 189 -0.57 -23.66 16.03
C LYS A 189 -1.51 -23.65 17.25
N LEU A 190 -2.78 -23.32 17.07
CA LEU A 190 -3.74 -23.26 18.19
C LEU A 190 -4.81 -24.35 18.19
N ASP A 191 -4.87 -25.19 17.15
CA ASP A 191 -5.84 -26.31 17.04
C ASP A 191 -5.18 -27.70 17.03
N SER A 192 -4.04 -27.88 17.71
CA SER A 192 -3.45 -29.20 18.00
C SER A 192 -3.36 -29.49 19.49
#